data_AF-A0A966WSP1-F1
#
_entry.id   AF-A0A966WSP1-F1
#
_cell.length_a   1.000
_cell.length_b   1.000
_cell.length_c   1.000
_cell.angle_alpha   90.00
_cell.angle_beta   90.00
_cell.angle_gamma   90.00
#
_symmetry.space_group_name_H-M   'P 1'
#
loop_
_entity.id
_entity.type
_entity.pdbx_description
1 polymer ?
#
loop_
_entity_poly.entity_id
_entity_poly.type
_entity_poly.pdbx_seq_one_letter_code
_entity_poly.pdbx_strand_id
1 'polypeptide(L)'
;ALKLTFADRERHYGDPDFLDVPAETLLSEAYAAQRRALINPELAWPEMPPAGIIRPNQQPLAAPLPSLTEPSIPPLDTSYACAVDRWGNAISVTPSDVSSDTIIIPGTGLAPSSRGSQSRADPNHPAALAPGKRPRLTPNPAMVLQPGRRVMPLGTPGGDSQVQAMVQVLLNIAVFGMDPQTAIEKPRFISYSHPDSFAPHAYYPGRLCLEGRIPKEIGEGLSRLGHDIRRWPDWLWRAGGVCLIDSDRSAGIHRAGADPRRAAAYAVGW
;
A
#
# COMPACT_ATOMS: atom_id res chain seq x y z
N ALA A 1 2.06 9.28 -10.26
CA ALA A 1 2.88 8.93 -9.08
C ALA A 1 2.76 7.44 -8.73
N LEU A 2 1.62 6.96 -8.19
CA LEU A 2 1.46 5.56 -7.73
C LEU A 2 1.96 4.50 -8.74
N LYS A 3 1.50 4.57 -10.00
CA LYS A 3 1.92 3.62 -11.04
C LYS A 3 3.45 3.55 -11.23
N LEU A 4 4.15 4.70 -11.16
CA LEU A 4 5.61 4.77 -11.28
C LEU A 4 6.30 4.13 -10.07
N THR A 5 5.78 4.37 -8.86
CA THR A 5 6.28 3.78 -7.62
C THR A 5 6.10 2.26 -7.63
N PHE A 6 4.95 1.75 -8.09
CA PHE A 6 4.74 0.31 -8.20
C PHE A 6 5.61 -0.34 -9.28
N ALA A 7 5.87 0.34 -10.40
CA ALA A 7 6.84 -0.13 -11.38
C ALA A 7 8.24 -0.28 -10.76
N ASP A 8 8.66 0.70 -9.96
CA ASP A 8 9.95 0.64 -9.25
C ASP A 8 9.96 -0.45 -8.17
N ARG A 9 8.84 -0.66 -7.46
CA ARG A 9 8.67 -1.79 -6.54
C ARG A 9 8.89 -3.12 -7.24
N GLU A 10 8.20 -3.37 -8.34
CA GLU A 10 8.32 -4.64 -9.08
C GLU A 10 9.75 -4.87 -9.57
N ARG A 11 10.44 -3.79 -9.92
CA ARG A 11 11.79 -3.87 -10.49
C ARG A 11 12.89 -4.01 -9.46
N HIS A 12 12.77 -3.40 -8.28
CA HIS A 12 13.91 -3.20 -7.38
C HIS A 12 13.71 -3.79 -5.98
N TYR A 13 12.48 -4.12 -5.58
CA TYR A 13 12.21 -4.53 -4.19
C TYR A 13 12.28 -6.05 -4.05
N GLY A 14 13.03 -6.52 -3.08
CA GLY A 14 13.06 -7.91 -2.63
C GLY A 14 13.79 -8.02 -1.30
N ASP A 15 14.21 -9.23 -0.95
CA ASP A 15 14.90 -9.48 0.31
C ASP A 15 16.33 -8.88 0.29
N PRO A 16 16.65 -7.91 1.17
CA PRO A 16 17.99 -7.29 1.21
C PRO A 16 19.10 -8.27 1.61
N ASP A 17 18.78 -9.42 2.22
CA ASP A 17 19.78 -10.46 2.52
C ASP A 17 20.21 -11.24 1.27
N PHE A 18 19.48 -11.08 0.15
CA PHE A 18 19.71 -11.78 -1.13
C PHE A 18 20.01 -10.84 -2.30
N LEU A 19 19.66 -9.56 -2.21
CA LEU A 19 19.93 -8.57 -3.26
C LEU A 19 20.08 -7.16 -2.70
N ASP A 20 20.88 -6.34 -3.36
CA ASP A 20 21.02 -4.92 -3.03
C ASP A 20 19.79 -4.13 -3.53
N VAL A 21 18.98 -3.62 -2.60
CA VAL A 21 17.85 -2.71 -2.88
C VAL A 21 18.39 -1.27 -2.89
N PRO A 22 18.34 -0.53 -4.01
CA PRO A 22 18.95 0.79 -4.14
C PRO A 22 18.09 1.90 -3.47
N ALA A 23 17.84 1.75 -2.16
CA ALA A 23 16.92 2.60 -1.41
C ALA A 23 17.32 4.08 -1.43
N GLU A 24 18.62 4.38 -1.29
CA GLU A 24 19.14 5.75 -1.33
C GLU A 24 18.81 6.45 -2.65
N THR A 25 19.01 5.78 -3.79
CA THR A 25 18.67 6.34 -5.10
C THR A 25 17.16 6.47 -5.27
N LEU A 26 16.40 5.43 -4.93
CA LEU A 26 14.94 5.42 -5.04
C LEU A 26 14.28 6.55 -4.25
N LEU A 27 14.88 6.96 -3.13
CA LEU A 27 14.39 8.02 -2.25
C LEU A 27 15.04 9.39 -2.48
N SER A 28 16.00 9.49 -3.42
CA SER A 28 16.69 10.76 -3.72
C SER A 28 15.79 11.75 -4.45
N GLU A 29 15.98 13.05 -4.18
CA GLU A 29 15.27 14.12 -4.87
C GLU A 29 15.53 14.12 -6.38
N ALA A 30 16.77 13.83 -6.78
CA ALA A 30 17.17 13.75 -8.19
C ALA A 30 16.38 12.66 -8.94
N TYR A 31 16.29 11.46 -8.36
CA TYR A 31 15.50 10.38 -8.95
C TYR A 31 14.01 10.69 -8.93
N ALA A 32 13.49 11.25 -7.84
CA ALA A 32 12.09 11.68 -7.75
C ALA A 32 11.73 12.71 -8.85
N ALA A 33 12.64 13.66 -9.15
CA ALA A 33 12.47 14.62 -10.23
C ALA A 33 12.41 13.94 -11.60
N GLN A 34 13.29 12.96 -11.86
CA GLN A 34 13.26 12.16 -13.09
C GLN A 34 11.95 11.39 -13.24
N ARG A 35 11.50 10.71 -12.19
CA ARG A 35 10.22 9.97 -12.21
C ARG A 35 9.03 10.91 -12.37
N ARG A 36 9.04 12.08 -11.71
CA ARG A 36 7.98 13.08 -11.82
C ARG A 36 7.83 13.61 -13.24
N ALA A 37 8.92 13.76 -13.99
CA ALA A 37 8.87 14.21 -15.39
C ALA A 37 8.09 13.25 -16.31
N LEU A 38 7.88 11.99 -15.90
CA LEU A 38 7.07 11.01 -16.62
C LEU A 38 5.56 11.11 -16.34
N ILE A 39 5.14 12.07 -15.52
CA ILE A 39 3.73 12.32 -15.23
C ILE A 39 3.22 13.36 -16.22
N ASN A 40 2.40 12.92 -17.17
CA ASN A 40 1.67 13.82 -18.06
C ASN A 40 0.31 14.18 -17.43
N PRO A 41 0.01 15.48 -17.18
CA PRO A 41 -1.26 15.90 -16.60
C PRO A 41 -2.47 15.71 -17.53
N GLU A 42 -2.24 15.56 -18.83
CA GLU A 42 -3.28 15.44 -19.86
C GLU A 42 -3.49 13.99 -20.33
N LEU A 43 -2.59 13.07 -19.98
CA LEU A 43 -2.64 11.68 -20.43
C LEU A 43 -2.09 10.72 -19.37
N ALA A 44 -2.95 9.80 -18.93
CA ALA A 44 -2.59 8.72 -18.04
C ALA A 44 -1.83 7.62 -18.78
N TRP A 45 -0.88 6.99 -18.09
CA TRP A 45 -0.29 5.75 -18.58
C TRP A 45 -1.38 4.68 -18.77
N PRO A 46 -1.51 4.07 -19.97
CA PRO A 46 -2.53 3.05 -20.24
C PRO A 46 -2.27 1.75 -19.48
N GLU A 47 -1.04 1.56 -19.02
CA GLU A 47 -0.58 0.38 -18.30
C GLU A 47 0.44 0.77 -17.20
N MET A 48 1.07 -0.21 -16.56
CA MET A 48 2.18 0.04 -15.64
C MET A 48 3.34 0.68 -16.42
N PRO A 49 3.78 1.90 -16.07
CA PRO A 49 4.86 2.57 -16.77
C PRO A 49 6.18 1.82 -16.58
N PRO A 50 7.20 2.12 -17.39
CA PRO A 50 8.53 1.56 -17.17
C PRO A 50 9.07 1.96 -15.78
N ALA A 51 9.71 0.99 -15.12
CA ALA A 51 10.51 1.25 -13.93
C ALA A 51 11.72 2.14 -14.28
N GLY A 52 12.21 2.93 -13.32
CA GLY A 52 13.42 3.70 -13.53
C GLY A 52 14.64 2.80 -13.58
N ILE A 53 15.59 3.18 -14.43
CA ILE A 53 16.85 2.47 -14.62
C ILE A 53 17.85 3.06 -13.65
N ILE A 54 18.23 2.28 -12.63
CA ILE A 54 19.17 2.72 -11.59
C ILE A 54 20.58 2.17 -11.87
N ARG A 55 20.67 0.95 -12.44
CA ARG A 55 21.95 0.31 -12.77
C ARG A 55 22.05 0.08 -14.28
N PRO A 56 23.23 0.23 -14.88
CA PRO A 56 23.44 -0.08 -16.30
C PRO A 56 23.27 -1.60 -16.55
N ASN A 57 22.86 -1.97 -17.77
CA ASN A 57 22.76 -3.35 -18.25
C ASN A 57 21.86 -4.28 -17.41
N GLN A 58 20.87 -3.68 -16.77
CA GLN A 58 19.90 -4.37 -15.96
C GLN A 58 18.97 -5.20 -16.87
N GLN A 59 19.04 -6.54 -16.81
CA GLN A 59 18.22 -7.42 -17.67
C GLN A 59 16.72 -7.12 -17.49
N PRO A 60 15.91 -7.00 -18.56
CA PRO A 60 14.50 -6.70 -18.44
C PRO A 60 13.77 -7.84 -17.71
N LEU A 61 12.78 -7.49 -16.88
CA LEU A 61 11.83 -8.50 -16.36
C LEU A 61 10.85 -8.88 -17.47
N ALA A 62 10.31 -10.09 -17.39
CA ALA A 62 9.17 -10.47 -18.20
C ALA A 62 8.02 -9.47 -17.97
N ALA A 63 7.41 -8.99 -19.07
CA ALA A 63 6.26 -8.12 -18.97
C ALA A 63 5.09 -8.89 -18.31
N PRO A 64 4.41 -8.29 -17.31
CA PRO A 64 3.28 -8.95 -16.70
C PRO A 64 2.12 -9.08 -17.68
N LEU A 65 1.47 -10.24 -17.68
CA LEU A 65 0.30 -10.48 -18.52
C LEU A 65 -0.97 -9.87 -17.87
N PRO A 66 -1.80 -9.15 -18.64
CA PRO A 66 -3.08 -8.67 -18.15
C PRO A 66 -3.98 -9.82 -17.69
N SER A 67 -4.67 -9.64 -16.57
CA SER A 67 -5.67 -10.59 -16.09
C SER A 67 -6.98 -10.42 -16.84
N LEU A 68 -7.53 -11.54 -17.32
CA LEU A 68 -8.77 -11.57 -18.10
C LEU A 68 -10.04 -11.67 -17.24
N THR A 69 -9.88 -12.08 -15.98
CA THR A 69 -10.96 -12.23 -15.01
C THR A 69 -10.82 -11.20 -13.91
N GLU A 70 -11.93 -10.68 -13.41
CA GLU A 70 -11.92 -9.90 -12.17
C GLU A 70 -11.33 -10.73 -11.02
N PRO A 71 -10.65 -10.10 -10.07
CA PRO A 71 -10.01 -10.84 -9.00
C PRO A 71 -11.12 -11.50 -8.19
N SER A 72 -11.01 -12.82 -7.99
CA SER A 72 -11.77 -13.47 -6.92
C SER A 72 -11.51 -12.71 -5.62
N ILE A 73 -12.51 -12.60 -4.75
CA ILE A 73 -12.39 -11.88 -3.49
C ILE A 73 -12.14 -12.89 -2.37
N PRO A 74 -10.93 -13.45 -2.22
CA PRO A 74 -10.64 -14.19 -1.01
C PRO A 74 -10.58 -13.18 0.15
N PRO A 75 -11.01 -13.58 1.35
CA PRO A 75 -10.92 -12.77 2.57
C PRO A 75 -9.47 -12.78 3.08
N LEU A 76 -8.51 -12.49 2.21
CA LEU A 76 -7.12 -12.34 2.60
C LEU A 76 -7.01 -11.01 3.32
N ASP A 77 -6.89 -11.10 4.64
CA ASP A 77 -6.91 -9.90 5.44
C ASP A 77 -5.77 -9.82 6.45
N THR A 78 -5.33 -8.59 6.62
CA THR A 78 -4.27 -8.19 7.52
C THR A 78 -4.93 -7.51 8.72
N SER A 79 -4.25 -7.42 9.86
CA SER A 79 -4.66 -6.56 10.96
C SER A 79 -3.64 -5.43 11.16
N TYR A 80 -4.07 -4.33 11.76
CA TYR A 80 -3.18 -3.24 12.15
C TYR A 80 -3.54 -2.76 13.55
N ALA A 81 -2.52 -2.44 14.34
CA ALA A 81 -2.67 -1.83 15.66
C ALA A 81 -1.55 -0.81 15.91
N CYS A 82 -1.87 0.22 16.68
CA CYS A 82 -0.89 1.15 17.21
C CYS A 82 -1.29 1.63 18.60
N ALA A 83 -0.29 2.06 19.36
CA ALA A 83 -0.48 2.65 20.67
C ALA A 83 0.56 3.76 20.86
N VAL A 84 0.19 4.77 21.64
CA VAL A 84 1.10 5.77 22.20
C VAL A 84 0.78 5.86 23.68
N ASP A 85 1.78 5.70 24.56
CA ASP A 85 1.58 5.78 26.00
C ASP A 85 1.86 7.20 26.56
N ARG A 86 1.65 7.38 27.87
CA ARG A 86 1.87 8.67 28.56
C ARG A 86 3.34 9.12 28.60
N TRP A 87 4.28 8.20 28.46
CA TRP A 87 5.71 8.50 28.34
C TRP A 87 6.07 8.81 26.87
N GLY A 88 5.12 8.54 25.98
CA GLY A 88 5.10 8.64 24.53
C GLY A 88 6.04 7.64 23.84
N ASN A 89 6.21 6.46 24.45
CA ASN A 89 6.57 5.30 23.65
C ASN A 89 5.45 5.07 22.63
N ALA A 90 5.82 4.71 21.41
CA ALA A 90 4.88 4.51 20.33
C ALA A 90 5.16 3.18 19.62
N ILE A 91 4.10 2.47 19.24
CA ILE A 91 4.18 1.25 18.43
C ILE A 91 3.31 1.40 17.19
N SER A 92 3.76 0.82 16.08
CA SER A 92 3.01 0.67 14.83
C SER A 92 3.25 -0.74 14.33
N VAL A 93 2.21 -1.58 14.28
CA VAL A 93 2.35 -3.00 13.96
C VAL A 93 1.25 -3.49 13.02
N THR A 94 1.65 -4.25 12.00
CA THR A 94 0.75 -4.80 10.99
C THR A 94 0.88 -6.34 10.95
N PRO A 95 0.38 -7.06 11.96
CA PRO A 95 0.40 -8.53 11.95
C PRO A 95 -0.50 -9.05 10.81
N SER A 96 0.00 -10.04 10.08
CA SER A 96 -0.71 -10.56 8.92
C SER A 96 -0.41 -12.02 8.70
N ASP A 97 -1.47 -12.81 8.63
CA ASP A 97 -1.54 -14.07 7.92
C ASP A 97 -3.01 -14.40 7.76
N VAL A 98 -3.31 -15.24 6.79
CA VAL A 98 -4.69 -15.60 6.49
C VAL A 98 -4.89 -17.04 6.93
N SER A 99 -6.05 -17.32 7.52
CA SER A 99 -6.40 -18.65 8.02
C SER A 99 -7.20 -19.47 7.00
N SER A 100 -7.58 -18.88 5.87
CA SER A 100 -8.51 -19.46 4.91
C SER A 100 -7.85 -20.18 3.72
N ASP A 101 -6.54 -20.02 3.50
CA ASP A 101 -5.83 -20.55 2.32
C ASP A 101 -4.73 -21.57 2.67
N THR A 102 -4.77 -22.09 3.90
CA THR A 102 -3.78 -22.99 4.46
C THR A 102 -4.45 -24.03 5.34
N ILE A 103 -3.75 -25.13 5.63
CA ILE A 103 -4.26 -26.19 6.51
C ILE A 103 -4.18 -25.77 7.97
N ILE A 104 -5.02 -26.35 8.82
CA ILE A 104 -4.86 -26.25 10.27
C ILE A 104 -3.92 -27.35 10.72
N ILE A 105 -2.86 -27.02 11.47
CA ILE A 105 -1.94 -27.99 12.05
C ILE A 105 -2.72 -28.82 13.10
N PRO A 106 -2.86 -30.15 12.90
CA PRO A 106 -3.66 -30.99 13.78
C PRO A 106 -3.29 -30.85 15.25
N GLY A 107 -4.29 -30.70 16.13
CA GLY A 107 -4.11 -30.59 17.57
C GLY A 107 -3.69 -29.20 18.09
N THR A 108 -3.35 -28.24 17.22
CA THR A 108 -2.89 -26.91 17.66
C THR A 108 -3.91 -25.79 17.41
N GLY A 109 -4.80 -25.96 16.42
CA GLY A 109 -5.66 -24.87 15.94
C GLY A 109 -4.93 -23.76 15.17
N LEU A 110 -3.62 -23.91 14.92
CA LEU A 110 -2.80 -22.91 14.25
C LEU A 110 -2.74 -23.17 12.73
N ALA A 111 -2.76 -22.07 11.97
CA ALA A 111 -2.63 -22.06 10.52
C ALA A 111 -1.21 -21.55 10.15
N PRO A 112 -0.40 -22.31 9.39
CA PRO A 112 0.92 -21.86 8.97
C PRO A 112 0.79 -20.80 7.87
N SER A 113 1.68 -19.81 7.91
CA SER A 113 1.71 -18.70 6.95
C SER A 113 1.73 -19.17 5.50
N SER A 114 0.85 -18.59 4.69
CA SER A 114 0.82 -18.75 3.24
C SER A 114 1.52 -17.59 2.50
N ARG A 115 2.37 -16.79 3.18
CA ARG A 115 3.07 -15.65 2.55
C ARG A 115 4.04 -16.03 1.45
N GLY A 116 4.44 -17.30 1.35
CA GLY A 116 5.17 -17.83 0.19
C GLY A 116 4.47 -17.54 -1.15
N SER A 117 3.13 -17.38 -1.16
CA SER A 117 2.35 -16.94 -2.32
C SER A 117 2.71 -15.56 -2.88
N GLN A 118 3.51 -14.77 -2.15
CA GLN A 118 3.98 -13.46 -2.59
C GLN A 118 5.33 -13.50 -3.32
N SER A 119 5.97 -14.67 -3.37
CA SER A 119 7.17 -14.89 -4.17
C SER A 119 6.83 -15.07 -5.65
N ARG A 120 7.78 -14.71 -6.51
CA ARG A 120 7.68 -14.86 -7.96
C ARG A 120 8.30 -16.18 -8.39
N ALA A 121 7.71 -16.80 -9.42
CA ALA A 121 8.25 -18.02 -10.03
C ALA A 121 9.39 -17.72 -11.02
N ASP A 122 9.46 -16.50 -11.56
CA ASP A 122 10.57 -16.06 -12.41
C ASP A 122 11.85 -15.90 -11.57
N PRO A 123 12.91 -16.69 -11.81
CA PRO A 123 14.15 -16.64 -11.04
C PRO A 123 14.90 -15.30 -11.19
N ASN A 124 14.63 -14.53 -12.24
CA ASN A 124 15.27 -13.23 -12.46
C ASN A 124 14.56 -12.08 -11.74
N HIS A 125 13.38 -12.33 -11.16
CA HIS A 125 12.64 -11.30 -10.45
C HIS A 125 13.26 -11.02 -9.08
N PRO A 126 13.34 -9.75 -8.61
CA PRO A 126 13.80 -9.43 -7.26
C PRO A 126 13.07 -10.19 -6.14
N ALA A 127 11.79 -10.50 -6.31
CA ALA A 127 10.96 -11.27 -5.39
C ALA A 127 10.91 -12.78 -5.73
N ALA A 128 11.85 -13.28 -6.54
CA ALA A 128 11.96 -14.70 -6.88
C ALA A 128 12.02 -15.57 -5.61
N LEU A 129 11.33 -16.70 -5.64
CA LEU A 129 11.37 -17.73 -4.60
C LEU A 129 12.79 -18.29 -4.48
N ALA A 130 13.32 -18.36 -3.25
CA ALA A 130 14.59 -19.01 -2.96
C ALA A 130 14.63 -19.57 -1.52
N PRO A 131 15.42 -20.61 -1.23
CA PRO A 131 15.59 -21.12 0.13
C PRO A 131 16.09 -20.04 1.09
N GLY A 132 15.44 -19.89 2.25
CA GLY A 132 15.80 -18.91 3.28
C GLY A 132 15.46 -17.45 2.94
N LYS A 133 14.98 -17.17 1.72
CA LYS A 133 14.61 -15.82 1.28
C LYS A 133 13.19 -15.48 1.71
N ARG A 134 13.04 -14.31 2.34
CA ARG A 134 11.73 -13.76 2.70
C ARG A 134 10.99 -13.32 1.43
N PRO A 135 9.68 -13.60 1.30
CA PRO A 135 8.87 -13.00 0.25
C PRO A 135 8.86 -11.47 0.38
N ARG A 136 8.62 -10.75 -0.73
CA ARG A 136 8.38 -9.30 -0.68
C ARG A 136 6.99 -9.05 -0.06
N LEU A 137 6.97 -8.88 1.25
CA LEU A 137 5.75 -8.74 2.04
C LEU A 137 5.00 -7.42 1.76
N THR A 138 3.68 -7.47 1.94
CA THR A 138 2.79 -6.29 1.86
C THR A 138 2.65 -5.52 3.18
N PRO A 139 2.62 -6.12 4.39
CA PRO A 139 2.59 -5.38 5.64
C PRO A 139 3.68 -4.30 5.74
N ASN A 140 3.25 -3.05 5.96
CA ASN A 140 4.15 -1.89 6.06
C ASN A 140 3.70 -0.92 7.16
N PRO A 141 3.85 -1.24 8.46
CA PRO A 141 3.55 -0.26 9.51
C PRO A 141 4.46 0.97 9.35
N ALA A 142 3.90 2.17 9.51
CA ALA A 142 4.65 3.41 9.39
C ALA A 142 4.54 4.24 10.67
N MET A 143 5.48 5.17 10.83
CA MET A 143 5.50 6.14 11.90
C MET A 143 6.04 7.46 11.37
N VAL A 144 5.28 8.53 11.53
CA VAL A 144 5.77 9.89 11.25
C VAL A 144 6.40 10.45 12.53
N LEU A 145 7.63 10.95 12.39
CA LEU A 145 8.39 11.53 13.49
C LEU A 145 8.66 13.01 13.19
N GLN A 146 8.34 13.86 14.16
CA GLN A 146 8.85 15.23 14.21
C GLN A 146 9.58 15.38 15.55
N PRO A 147 10.92 15.39 15.55
CA PRO A 147 11.72 15.36 16.77
C PRO A 147 11.26 16.41 17.80
N GLY A 148 11.08 15.98 19.04
CA GLY A 148 10.65 16.83 20.16
C GLY A 148 9.18 17.29 20.13
N ARG A 149 8.44 17.00 19.05
CA ARG A 149 7.08 17.53 18.85
C ARG A 149 6.04 16.45 18.68
N ARG A 150 6.18 15.59 17.67
CA ARG A 150 5.09 14.74 17.18
C ARG A 150 5.57 13.32 16.95
N VAL A 151 4.77 12.36 17.39
CA VAL A 151 4.87 10.96 16.96
C VAL A 151 3.50 10.53 16.44
N MET A 152 3.47 9.95 15.25
CA MET A 152 2.21 9.52 14.64
C MET A 152 2.36 8.13 14.00
N PRO A 153 2.15 7.03 14.75
CA PRO A 153 2.02 5.72 14.16
C PRO A 153 0.75 5.66 13.29
N LEU A 154 0.89 5.11 12.09
CA LEU A 154 -0.20 4.90 11.16
C LEU A 154 0.02 3.63 10.35
N GLY A 155 -1.08 3.00 9.97
CA GLY A 155 -1.06 1.80 9.15
C GLY A 155 -2.45 1.34 8.81
N THR A 156 -2.50 0.32 7.98
CA THR A 156 -3.75 -0.23 7.46
C THR A 156 -3.50 -1.65 7.01
N PRO A 157 -4.52 -2.52 7.08
CA PRO A 157 -4.58 -3.74 6.30
C PRO A 157 -4.93 -3.48 4.83
N GLY A 158 -4.85 -4.52 3.97
CA GLY A 158 -5.34 -4.46 2.58
C GLY A 158 -4.33 -4.77 1.47
N GLY A 159 -3.28 -5.56 1.73
CA GLY A 159 -2.33 -5.96 0.69
C GLY A 159 -1.67 -4.78 -0.04
N ASP A 160 -1.73 -4.74 -1.37
CA ASP A 160 -1.16 -3.66 -2.18
C ASP A 160 -1.92 -2.32 -2.06
N SER A 161 -3.11 -2.30 -1.47
CA SER A 161 -3.82 -1.05 -1.18
C SER A 161 -3.23 -0.30 0.01
N GLN A 162 -2.40 -0.94 0.84
CA GLN A 162 -1.90 -0.37 2.09
C GLN A 162 -1.16 0.95 1.89
N VAL A 163 -0.08 0.92 1.11
CA VAL A 163 0.74 2.12 0.84
C VAL A 163 -0.05 3.22 0.14
N GLN A 164 -1.03 2.83 -0.70
CA GLN A 164 -1.87 3.77 -1.45
C GLN A 164 -2.83 4.50 -0.52
N ALA A 165 -3.47 3.78 0.40
CA ALA A 165 -4.36 4.35 1.40
C ALA A 165 -3.59 5.23 2.41
N MET A 166 -2.44 4.74 2.89
CA MET A 166 -1.62 5.45 3.88
C MET A 166 -1.10 6.77 3.34
N VAL A 167 -0.61 6.83 2.08
CA VAL A 167 -0.15 8.09 1.50
C VAL A 167 -1.28 9.10 1.33
N GLN A 168 -2.49 8.65 0.96
CA GLN A 168 -3.66 9.54 0.86
C GLN A 168 -4.03 10.15 2.22
N VAL A 169 -4.10 9.33 3.29
CA VAL A 169 -4.39 9.83 4.64
C VAL A 169 -3.27 10.73 5.16
N LEU A 170 -2.01 10.37 4.91
CA LEU A 170 -0.87 11.21 5.30
C LEU A 170 -0.92 12.58 4.62
N LEU A 171 -1.26 12.65 3.33
CA LEU A 171 -1.42 13.91 2.60
C LEU A 171 -2.61 14.72 3.13
N ASN A 172 -3.74 14.07 3.45
CA ASN A 172 -4.91 14.73 4.08
C ASN A 172 -4.51 15.47 5.37
N ILE A 173 -3.63 14.88 6.17
CA ILE A 173 -3.13 15.52 7.40
C ILE A 173 -2.05 16.57 7.08
N ALA A 174 -1.00 16.17 6.36
CA ALA A 174 0.22 16.97 6.21
C ALA A 174 0.08 18.15 5.24
N VAL A 175 -0.74 18.02 4.19
CA VAL A 175 -0.95 19.03 3.15
C VAL A 175 -2.27 19.77 3.34
N PHE A 176 -3.33 19.04 3.67
CA PHE A 176 -4.68 19.62 3.78
C PHE A 176 -5.11 19.95 5.21
N GLY A 177 -4.24 19.71 6.21
CA GLY A 177 -4.44 20.15 7.59
C GLY A 177 -5.60 19.46 8.31
N MET A 178 -6.06 18.30 7.84
CA MET A 178 -7.17 17.57 8.44
C MET A 178 -6.76 16.90 9.76
N ASP A 179 -7.69 16.82 10.71
CA ASP A 179 -7.53 15.97 11.89
C ASP A 179 -7.57 14.46 11.50
N PRO A 180 -7.11 13.55 12.38
CA PRO A 180 -7.04 12.12 12.10
C PRO A 180 -8.33 11.50 11.52
N GLN A 181 -9.47 11.72 12.16
CA GLN A 181 -10.72 11.06 11.76
C GLN A 181 -11.22 11.61 10.44
N THR A 182 -11.23 12.94 10.28
CA THR A 182 -11.60 13.59 9.01
C THR A 182 -10.71 13.11 7.87
N ALA A 183 -9.39 12.98 8.09
CA ALA A 183 -8.44 12.53 7.09
C ALA A 183 -8.69 11.08 6.64
N ILE A 184 -9.01 10.18 7.57
CA ILE A 184 -9.32 8.76 7.33
C ILE A 184 -10.64 8.61 6.57
N GLU A 185 -11.64 9.43 6.91
CA GLU A 185 -12.97 9.33 6.34
C GLU A 185 -13.08 9.86 4.92
N LYS A 186 -12.14 10.68 4.45
CA LYS A 186 -12.13 11.12 3.05
C LYS A 186 -12.15 9.93 2.08
N PRO A 187 -12.89 10.05 0.96
CA PRO A 187 -12.94 8.98 -0.01
C PRO A 187 -11.57 8.78 -0.66
N ARG A 188 -11.23 7.52 -0.95
CA ARG A 188 -9.95 7.09 -1.51
C ARG A 188 -10.12 6.51 -2.90
N PHE A 189 -8.99 6.46 -3.60
CA PHE A 189 -8.83 5.70 -4.83
C PHE A 189 -7.69 4.70 -4.70
N ILE A 190 -7.75 3.59 -5.44
CA ILE A 190 -6.72 2.55 -5.47
C ILE A 190 -6.46 2.16 -6.91
N SER A 191 -5.20 2.18 -7.34
CA SER A 191 -4.82 1.68 -8.66
C SER A 191 -4.49 0.20 -8.60
N TYR A 192 -4.90 -0.52 -9.65
CA TYR A 192 -4.58 -1.92 -9.90
C TYR A 192 -3.71 -2.09 -11.16
N SER A 193 -3.13 -0.99 -11.64
CA SER A 193 -2.27 -0.93 -12.82
C SER A 193 -0.82 -1.31 -12.48
N HIS A 194 -0.68 -2.40 -11.73
CA HIS A 194 0.57 -3.10 -11.43
C HIS A 194 0.25 -4.56 -11.09
N PRO A 195 1.21 -5.48 -11.22
CA PRO A 195 1.05 -6.85 -10.75
C PRO A 195 0.79 -6.90 -9.25
N ASP A 196 -0.24 -7.65 -8.86
CA ASP A 196 -0.57 -7.88 -7.46
C ASP A 196 0.53 -8.69 -6.75
N SER A 197 0.72 -8.43 -5.46
CA SER A 197 1.69 -9.16 -4.66
C SER A 197 1.31 -10.63 -4.46
N PHE A 198 0.04 -11.02 -4.41
CA PHE A 198 -0.40 -12.39 -4.15
C PHE A 198 -0.56 -13.19 -5.44
N ALA A 199 -0.15 -14.46 -5.46
CA ALA A 199 -0.38 -15.34 -6.61
C ALA A 199 -1.88 -15.43 -6.95
N PRO A 200 -2.28 -15.43 -8.24
CA PRO A 200 -1.45 -15.51 -9.45
C PRO A 200 -0.96 -14.15 -9.99
N HIS A 201 -0.84 -13.13 -9.13
CA HIS A 201 -0.27 -11.81 -9.44
C HIS A 201 -1.06 -11.02 -10.45
N ALA A 202 -2.37 -10.97 -10.23
CA ALA A 202 -3.31 -10.33 -11.15
C ALA A 202 -2.90 -8.89 -11.47
N TYR A 203 -3.09 -8.48 -12.71
CA TYR A 203 -2.66 -7.19 -13.23
C TYR A 203 -3.75 -6.61 -14.14
N TYR A 204 -4.19 -5.38 -13.85
CA TYR A 204 -5.24 -4.69 -14.58
C TYR A 204 -4.72 -3.38 -15.15
N PRO A 205 -4.20 -3.37 -16.39
CA PRO A 205 -3.64 -2.19 -17.04
C PRO A 205 -4.58 -0.98 -16.97
N GLY A 206 -4.05 0.17 -16.55
CA GLY A 206 -4.80 1.43 -16.55
C GLY A 206 -5.82 1.58 -15.43
N ARG A 207 -6.16 0.49 -14.73
CA ARG A 207 -7.25 0.43 -13.77
C ARG A 207 -7.05 1.31 -12.55
N LEU A 208 -8.09 2.08 -12.26
CA LEU A 208 -8.20 2.96 -11.10
C LEU A 208 -9.60 2.83 -10.49
N CYS A 209 -9.66 2.31 -9.28
CA CYS A 209 -10.90 2.16 -8.53
C CYS A 209 -11.14 3.39 -7.66
N LEU A 210 -12.35 3.94 -7.70
CA LEU A 210 -12.77 5.13 -6.97
C LEU A 210 -13.93 4.79 -6.03
N GLU A 211 -13.85 5.22 -4.77
CA GLU A 211 -15.01 5.13 -3.86
C GLU A 211 -16.19 5.99 -4.34
N GLY A 212 -17.40 5.55 -3.99
CA GLY A 212 -18.66 6.13 -4.44
C GLY A 212 -18.85 7.61 -4.08
N ARG A 213 -18.23 8.05 -2.97
CA ARG A 213 -18.27 9.44 -2.50
C ARG A 213 -17.34 10.38 -3.27
N ILE A 214 -16.48 9.88 -4.16
CA ILE A 214 -15.76 10.74 -5.13
C ILE A 214 -16.78 11.19 -6.18
N PRO A 215 -16.93 12.50 -6.46
CA PRO A 215 -17.90 12.98 -7.45
C PRO A 215 -17.76 12.29 -8.81
N LYS A 216 -18.88 12.06 -9.47
CA LYS A 216 -18.92 11.31 -10.74
C LYS A 216 -18.11 12.02 -11.83
N GLU A 217 -18.18 13.34 -11.84
CA GLU A 217 -17.52 14.24 -12.79
C GLU A 217 -15.99 14.10 -12.73
N ILE A 218 -15.44 13.86 -11.53
CA ILE A 218 -14.01 13.57 -11.35
C ILE A 218 -13.65 12.23 -11.98
N GLY A 219 -14.48 11.19 -11.79
CA GLY A 219 -14.30 9.90 -12.44
C GLY A 219 -14.36 10.00 -13.97
N GLU A 220 -15.33 10.72 -14.51
CA GLU A 220 -15.46 10.96 -15.95
C GLU A 220 -14.26 11.75 -16.51
N GLY A 221 -13.79 12.76 -15.76
CA GLY A 221 -12.57 13.49 -16.09
C GLY A 221 -11.34 12.59 -16.17
N LEU A 222 -11.11 11.75 -15.15
CA LEU A 222 -10.00 10.80 -15.13
C LEU A 222 -10.11 9.76 -16.25
N SER A 223 -11.33 9.33 -16.59
CA SER A 223 -11.55 8.44 -17.73
C SER A 223 -11.18 9.08 -19.06
N ARG A 224 -11.49 10.38 -19.27
CA ARG A 224 -11.04 11.14 -20.45
C ARG A 224 -9.52 11.27 -20.54
N LEU A 225 -8.82 11.29 -19.41
CA LEU A 225 -7.35 11.25 -19.37
C LEU A 225 -6.79 9.85 -19.67
N GLY A 226 -7.61 8.81 -19.81
CA GLY A 226 -7.17 7.45 -20.18
C GLY A 226 -7.14 6.42 -19.04
N HIS A 227 -7.73 6.70 -17.88
CA HIS A 227 -7.87 5.71 -16.80
C HIS A 227 -9.04 4.74 -17.05
N ASP A 228 -8.86 3.43 -16.79
CA ASP A 228 -9.96 2.46 -16.67
C ASP A 228 -10.61 2.63 -15.28
N ILE A 229 -11.66 3.45 -15.23
CA ILE A 229 -12.33 3.80 -13.98
C ILE A 229 -13.30 2.70 -13.56
N ARG A 230 -13.13 2.20 -12.33
CA ARG A 230 -14.08 1.30 -11.66
C ARG A 230 -14.66 2.00 -10.44
N ARG A 231 -15.98 1.97 -10.31
CA ARG A 231 -16.67 2.57 -9.17
C ARG A 231 -16.88 1.52 -8.08
N TRP A 232 -16.55 1.91 -6.86
CA TRP A 232 -16.83 1.15 -5.66
C TRP A 232 -18.02 1.75 -4.91
N PRO A 233 -18.60 1.01 -3.94
CA PRO A 233 -19.49 1.58 -2.94
C PRO A 233 -18.85 2.77 -2.21
N ASP A 234 -19.66 3.53 -1.48
CA ASP A 234 -19.24 4.72 -0.74
C ASP A 234 -18.17 4.45 0.32
N TRP A 235 -18.24 3.26 0.90
CA TRP A 235 -17.33 2.76 1.92
C TRP A 235 -16.99 1.32 1.58
N LEU A 236 -15.79 1.10 1.06
CA LEU A 236 -15.31 -0.26 0.75
C LEU A 236 -14.03 -0.55 1.52
N TRP A 237 -14.02 -1.64 2.30
CA TRP A 237 -12.87 -2.09 3.08
C TRP A 237 -11.57 -2.26 2.27
N ARG A 238 -11.67 -2.51 0.96
CA ARG A 238 -10.54 -2.61 0.02
C ARG A 238 -9.80 -1.29 -0.20
N ALA A 239 -10.46 -0.16 0.06
CA ALA A 239 -9.81 1.14 0.06
C ALA A 239 -8.80 1.30 1.22
N GLY A 240 -8.75 0.33 2.14
CA GLY A 240 -7.91 0.29 3.34
C GLY A 240 -8.74 0.51 4.60
N GLY A 241 -8.21 0.08 5.75
CA GLY A 241 -8.73 0.36 7.09
C GLY A 241 -7.69 1.11 7.91
N VAL A 242 -7.44 2.38 7.58
CA VAL A 242 -6.37 3.16 8.19
C VAL A 242 -6.71 3.51 9.63
N CYS A 243 -5.85 3.12 10.56
CA CYS A 243 -5.89 3.62 11.94
C CYS A 243 -4.61 4.41 12.22
N LEU A 244 -4.71 5.45 13.05
CA LEU A 244 -3.56 6.22 13.48
C LEU A 244 -3.79 6.91 14.82
N ILE A 245 -2.69 7.23 15.49
CA ILE A 245 -2.67 8.11 16.65
C ILE A 245 -1.76 9.29 16.29
N ASP A 246 -2.28 10.50 16.35
CA ASP A 246 -1.52 11.75 16.30
C ASP A 246 -1.24 12.24 17.71
N SER A 247 0.00 12.06 18.16
CA SER A 247 0.46 12.52 19.47
C SER A 247 1.34 13.77 19.31
N ASP A 248 0.78 14.94 19.59
CA ASP A 248 1.50 16.20 19.69
C ASP A 248 1.91 16.46 21.14
N ARG A 249 3.18 16.14 21.45
CA ARG A 249 3.77 16.32 22.77
C ARG A 249 3.96 17.79 23.14
N SER A 250 4.15 18.67 22.15
CA SER A 250 4.32 20.10 22.41
C SER A 250 3.02 20.75 22.89
N ALA A 251 1.88 20.26 22.38
CA ALA A 251 0.56 20.68 22.81
C ALA A 251 0.00 19.85 23.97
N GLY A 252 0.59 18.70 24.29
CA GLY A 252 0.05 17.73 25.26
C GLY A 252 -1.26 17.09 24.78
N ILE A 253 -1.46 16.97 23.46
CA ILE A 253 -2.72 16.50 22.87
C ILE A 253 -2.48 15.19 22.11
N HIS A 254 -3.34 14.21 22.36
CA HIS A 254 -3.44 12.98 21.60
C HIS A 254 -4.77 12.97 20.83
N ARG A 255 -4.73 12.74 19.53
CA ARG A 255 -5.91 12.52 18.68
C ARG A 255 -5.76 11.16 18.03
N ALA A 256 -6.81 10.36 17.98
CA ALA A 256 -6.78 9.07 17.31
C ALA A 256 -7.92 9.00 16.30
N GLY A 257 -7.73 8.19 15.26
CA GLY A 257 -8.77 7.91 14.29
C GLY A 257 -8.72 6.45 13.85
N ALA A 258 -9.89 5.91 13.54
CA ALA A 258 -10.08 4.54 13.08
C ALA A 258 -11.08 4.49 11.93
N ASP A 259 -10.84 3.59 10.99
CA ASP A 259 -11.53 3.59 9.71
C ASP A 259 -12.92 2.94 9.75
N PRO A 260 -14.01 3.69 9.48
CA PRO A 260 -15.35 3.12 9.49
C PRO A 260 -15.59 2.10 8.36
N ARG A 261 -14.69 1.99 7.37
CA ARG A 261 -14.78 0.97 6.31
C ARG A 261 -14.60 -0.45 6.81
N ARG A 262 -14.11 -0.62 8.04
CA ARG A 262 -13.95 -1.91 8.70
C ARG A 262 -14.69 -1.89 10.01
N ALA A 263 -15.72 -2.72 10.11
CA ALA A 263 -16.63 -2.74 11.26
C ALA A 263 -15.92 -2.95 12.62
N ALA A 264 -14.75 -3.58 12.63
CA ALA A 264 -13.96 -3.83 13.84
C ALA A 264 -12.92 -2.74 14.17
N ALA A 265 -12.72 -1.75 13.30
CA ALA A 265 -11.74 -0.69 13.55
C ALA A 265 -12.29 0.28 14.62
N TYR A 266 -11.45 0.59 15.62
CA TYR A 266 -11.85 1.46 16.72
C TYR A 266 -10.65 2.19 17.31
N ALA A 267 -10.90 3.36 17.89
CA ALA A 267 -9.90 4.17 18.58
C ALA A 267 -10.36 4.45 20.01
N VAL A 268 -9.44 4.31 20.97
CA VAL A 268 -9.69 4.56 22.40
C VAL A 268 -8.52 5.32 23.01
N GLY A 269 -8.79 6.12 24.03
CA GLY A 269 -7.79 6.86 24.80
C GLY A 269 -8.38 7.36 26.12
N TRP A 270 -7.52 7.69 27.08
CA TRP A 270 -7.86 8.24 28.39
C TRP A 270 -6.83 9.28 28.82
#